data_AF-A0A2E3WCT4-F1
#
_entry.id   AF-A0A2E3WCT4-F1
#
_cell.length_a   1.000
_cell.length_b   1.000
_cell.length_c   1.000
_cell.angle_alpha   90.00
_cell.angle_beta   90.00
_cell.angle_gamma   90.00
#
_symmetry.space_group_name_H-M   'P 1'
#
loop_
_entity.id
_entity.type
_entity.pdbx_description
1 polymer ?
#
loop_
_entity_poly.entity_id
_entity_poly.type
_entity_poly.pdbx_seq_one_letter_code
_entity_poly.pdbx_strand_id
1 'polypeptide(L)'
;MPVIDMSTIKPVGEFGSKAWGEACVEGAIKMLEAANLPDSINWAFTEDYSHPPARLMEGGRTHAGYYLMVKGGKISGGDGILDEALTIPGFHVKISWAAICNQSGALYGREGQQQRSADEQVLGKAIAEYVGHENPYGLPLNKDGKPSAMLDPVGPWPAEVGRALGEGSEVGNGLHNIAATLQTDSPEFADLPVTALRVPIFADMTDQQKADFVKLCGVEM
;
A
#
# COMPACT_ATOMS: atom_id res chain seq x y z
N MET A 1 18.26 5.18 17.72
CA MET A 1 17.67 6.27 16.91
C MET A 1 17.26 5.64 15.61
N PRO A 2 16.08 5.96 15.07
CA PRO A 2 15.66 5.42 13.78
C PRO A 2 16.70 5.71 12.69
N VAL A 3 16.84 4.76 11.75
CA VAL A 3 17.79 4.87 10.63
C VAL A 3 17.47 6.06 9.74
N ILE A 4 16.19 6.37 9.60
CA ILE A 4 15.69 7.45 8.76
C ILE A 4 15.34 8.67 9.62
N ASP A 5 15.97 9.80 9.31
CA ASP A 5 15.64 11.10 9.90
C ASP A 5 14.43 11.71 9.18
N MET A 6 13.27 11.61 9.81
CA MET A 6 12.00 12.13 9.28
C MET A 6 12.03 13.63 9.00
N SER A 7 12.89 14.41 9.67
CA SER A 7 12.99 15.86 9.43
C SER A 7 13.59 16.21 8.07
N THR A 8 14.23 15.25 7.41
CA THR A 8 14.90 15.42 6.11
C THR A 8 14.05 14.96 4.93
N ILE A 9 12.98 14.21 5.18
CA ILE A 9 12.11 13.66 4.14
C ILE A 9 11.16 14.73 3.64
N LYS A 10 10.97 14.76 2.32
CA LYS A 10 9.99 15.62 1.64
C LYS A 10 9.16 14.77 0.70
N PRO A 11 7.92 15.19 0.38
CA PRO A 11 7.14 14.54 -0.65
C PRO A 11 7.89 14.50 -1.99
N VAL A 12 7.89 13.32 -2.64
CA VAL A 12 8.60 13.07 -3.90
C VAL A 12 7.67 12.68 -5.05
N GLY A 13 6.44 12.26 -4.75
CA GLY A 13 5.46 11.92 -5.76
C GLY A 13 4.18 11.32 -5.18
N GLU A 14 3.20 11.10 -6.06
CA GLU A 14 1.92 10.51 -5.69
C GLU A 14 2.05 9.03 -5.32
N PHE A 15 1.09 8.51 -4.55
CA PHE A 15 0.99 7.10 -4.23
C PHE A 15 0.97 6.25 -5.51
N GLY A 16 1.85 5.25 -5.59
CA GLY A 16 2.00 4.39 -6.77
C GLY A 16 2.77 5.02 -7.94
N SER A 17 3.20 6.28 -7.86
CA SER A 17 4.16 6.85 -8.81
C SER A 17 5.53 6.20 -8.68
N LYS A 18 6.31 6.22 -9.77
CA LYS A 18 7.68 5.67 -9.79
C LYS A 18 8.58 6.33 -8.74
N ALA A 19 8.60 7.66 -8.70
CA ALA A 19 9.44 8.40 -7.76
C ALA A 19 9.12 8.08 -6.30
N TRP A 20 7.83 7.95 -5.96
CA TRP A 20 7.39 7.55 -4.63
C TRP A 20 7.77 6.10 -4.31
N GLY A 21 7.53 5.16 -5.23
CA GLY A 21 7.87 3.75 -5.03
C GLY A 21 9.37 3.51 -4.84
N GLU A 22 10.21 4.15 -5.67
CA GLU A 22 11.67 4.09 -5.57
C GLU A 22 12.17 4.64 -4.21
N ALA A 23 11.60 5.75 -3.74
CA ALA A 23 11.96 6.32 -2.45
C ALA A 23 11.52 5.45 -1.26
N CYS A 24 10.34 4.82 -1.34
CA CYS A 24 9.88 3.86 -0.32
C CYS A 24 10.82 2.66 -0.23
N VAL A 25 11.21 2.10 -1.38
CA VAL A 25 12.18 1.01 -1.45
C VAL A 25 13.54 1.43 -0.91
N GLU A 26 14.06 2.59 -1.29
CA GLU A 26 15.34 3.09 -0.80
C GLU A 26 15.35 3.22 0.72
N GLY A 27 14.26 3.76 1.30
CA GLY A 27 14.06 3.82 2.75
C GLY A 27 14.04 2.44 3.38
N ALA A 28 13.26 1.52 2.82
CA ALA A 28 13.16 0.15 3.33
C ALA A 28 14.49 -0.60 3.29
N ILE A 29 15.25 -0.49 2.20
CA ILE A 29 16.57 -1.11 2.06
C ILE A 29 17.50 -0.61 3.17
N LYS A 30 17.60 0.71 3.38
CA LYS A 30 18.44 1.29 4.44
C LYS A 30 18.05 0.75 5.82
N MET A 31 16.75 0.66 6.11
CA MET A 31 16.24 0.14 7.39
C MET A 31 16.59 -1.34 7.58
N LEU A 32 16.43 -2.17 6.55
CA LEU A 32 16.72 -3.60 6.61
C LEU A 32 18.22 -3.90 6.67
N GLU A 33 19.05 -3.15 5.94
CA GLU A 33 20.52 -3.29 5.97
C GLU A 33 21.06 -2.98 7.36
N ALA A 34 20.55 -1.91 7.99
CA ALA A 34 20.92 -1.55 9.36
C ALA A 34 20.49 -2.60 10.40
N ALA A 35 19.48 -3.43 10.09
CA ALA A 35 18.95 -4.44 11.01
C ALA A 35 19.81 -5.72 11.10
N ASN A 36 20.82 -5.90 10.22
CA ASN A 36 21.66 -7.10 10.16
C ASN A 36 20.84 -8.40 10.19
N LEU A 37 19.93 -8.54 9.22
CA LEU A 37 19.03 -9.69 9.12
C LEU A 37 19.81 -11.01 8.99
N PRO A 38 19.31 -12.13 9.57
CA PRO A 38 19.87 -13.45 9.32
C PRO A 38 19.80 -13.84 7.83
N ASP A 39 20.88 -14.44 7.31
CA ASP A 39 20.94 -14.91 5.91
C ASP A 39 19.90 -15.99 5.57
N SER A 40 19.32 -16.63 6.59
CA SER A 40 18.25 -17.62 6.45
C SER A 40 16.88 -17.00 6.13
N ILE A 41 16.71 -15.68 6.26
CA ILE A 41 15.46 -15.01 5.87
C ILE A 41 15.33 -15.07 4.34
N ASN A 42 14.21 -15.65 3.90
CA ASN A 42 13.77 -15.65 2.53
C ASN A 42 12.31 -15.17 2.51
N TRP A 43 12.11 -13.89 2.21
CA TRP A 43 10.83 -13.21 2.30
C TRP A 43 10.74 -12.10 1.27
N ALA A 44 9.55 -11.88 0.72
CA ALA A 44 9.30 -10.82 -0.24
C ALA A 44 8.03 -10.02 0.10
N PHE A 45 7.98 -8.82 -0.45
CA PHE A 45 6.89 -7.87 -0.36
C PHE A 45 6.62 -7.31 -1.74
N THR A 46 5.36 -7.27 -2.16
CA THR A 46 4.93 -6.59 -3.39
C THR A 46 3.60 -5.90 -3.17
N GLU A 47 3.50 -4.63 -3.56
CA GLU A 47 2.24 -3.91 -3.68
C GLU A 47 1.97 -3.61 -5.17
N ASP A 48 1.00 -4.30 -5.76
CA ASP A 48 0.57 -4.11 -7.16
C ASP A 48 -0.77 -3.34 -7.18
N TYR A 49 -0.72 -2.08 -7.60
CA TYR A 49 -1.90 -1.21 -7.64
C TYR A 49 -2.60 -1.34 -8.99
N SER A 50 -3.83 -1.85 -8.96
CA SER A 50 -4.70 -1.91 -10.15
C SER A 50 -5.42 -0.60 -10.38
N HIS A 51 -5.75 -0.32 -11.65
CA HIS A 51 -6.46 0.89 -12.06
C HIS A 51 -5.83 2.23 -11.62
N PRO A 52 -4.49 2.41 -11.67
CA PRO A 52 -3.88 3.70 -11.39
C PRO A 52 -4.24 4.71 -12.48
N PRO A 53 -4.26 6.03 -12.18
CA PRO A 53 -4.33 7.05 -13.21
C PRO A 53 -3.22 6.89 -14.25
N ALA A 54 -3.54 7.17 -15.52
CA ALA A 54 -2.60 6.95 -16.64
C ALA A 54 -1.25 7.66 -16.46
N ARG A 55 -1.23 8.84 -15.81
CA ARG A 55 -0.01 9.59 -15.48
C ARG A 55 0.97 8.82 -14.59
N LEU A 56 0.47 7.88 -13.78
CA LEU A 56 1.33 7.05 -12.93
C LEU A 56 2.02 5.94 -13.75
N MET A 57 1.52 5.61 -14.94
CA MET A 57 2.02 4.52 -15.79
C MET A 57 3.01 5.00 -16.87
N GLU A 58 3.48 6.24 -16.79
CA GLU A 58 4.42 6.82 -17.74
C GLU A 58 5.79 6.08 -17.74
N GLY A 59 6.55 6.24 -18.82
CA GLY A 59 7.88 5.64 -18.95
C GLY A 59 7.90 4.14 -19.27
N GLY A 60 6.78 3.59 -19.77
CA GLY A 60 6.69 2.18 -20.18
C GLY A 60 6.47 1.21 -19.01
N ARG A 61 6.03 1.70 -17.84
CA ARG A 61 5.68 0.86 -16.70
C ARG A 61 4.55 -0.09 -17.07
N THR A 62 4.66 -1.34 -16.63
CA THR A 62 3.60 -2.34 -16.73
C THR A 62 2.82 -2.47 -15.42
N HIS A 63 3.39 -2.03 -14.31
CA HIS A 63 2.78 -2.02 -12.97
C HIS A 63 2.97 -0.67 -12.28
N ALA A 64 1.95 -0.21 -11.57
CA ALA A 64 2.10 0.81 -10.54
C ALA A 64 2.27 0.10 -9.21
N GLY A 65 3.41 0.28 -8.55
CA GLY A 65 3.74 -0.51 -7.38
C GLY A 65 5.23 -0.53 -7.09
N TYR A 66 5.61 -1.31 -6.09
CA TYR A 66 7.01 -1.59 -5.80
C TYR A 66 7.15 -2.97 -5.13
N TYR A 67 8.38 -3.47 -5.11
CA TYR A 67 8.73 -4.70 -4.43
C TYR A 67 9.94 -4.51 -3.51
N LEU A 68 10.01 -5.37 -2.49
CA LEU A 68 11.14 -5.53 -1.60
C LEU A 68 11.37 -7.02 -1.37
N MET A 69 12.61 -7.46 -1.37
CA MET A 69 12.98 -8.87 -1.30
C MET A 69 14.22 -9.04 -0.43
N VAL A 70 14.12 -9.96 0.53
CA VAL A 70 15.23 -10.47 1.33
C VAL A 70 15.47 -11.92 0.92
N LYS A 71 16.63 -12.19 0.31
CA LYS A 71 16.95 -13.52 -0.22
C LYS A 71 18.45 -13.81 -0.09
N GLY A 72 18.80 -14.82 0.70
CA GLY A 72 20.18 -15.29 0.85
C GLY A 72 21.12 -14.20 1.35
N GLY A 73 20.71 -13.49 2.41
CA GLY A 73 21.47 -12.38 3.01
C GLY A 73 21.49 -11.09 2.19
N LYS A 74 20.80 -11.03 1.04
CA LYS A 74 20.72 -9.83 0.20
C LYS A 74 19.36 -9.18 0.31
N ILE A 75 19.37 -7.87 0.43
CA ILE A 75 18.18 -7.02 0.37
C ILE A 75 18.17 -6.35 -1.01
N SER A 76 17.04 -6.39 -1.68
CA SER A 76 16.83 -5.79 -3.00
C SER A 76 15.40 -5.30 -3.13
N GLY A 77 15.15 -4.37 -4.03
CA GLY A 77 13.82 -3.85 -4.30
C GLY A 77 13.85 -2.89 -5.48
N GLY A 78 12.67 -2.45 -5.89
CA GLY A 78 12.55 -1.44 -6.94
C GLY A 78 11.11 -1.13 -7.31
N ASP A 79 10.97 -0.22 -8.27
CA ASP A 79 9.70 0.11 -8.91
C ASP A 79 9.07 -1.09 -9.63
N GLY A 80 7.74 -1.16 -9.63
CA GLY A 80 6.96 -2.21 -10.27
C GLY A 80 6.99 -3.53 -9.50
N ILE A 81 6.67 -4.62 -10.19
CA ILE A 81 6.59 -5.96 -9.62
C ILE A 81 7.60 -6.86 -10.32
N LEU A 82 8.49 -7.48 -9.55
CA LEU A 82 9.45 -8.46 -10.04
C LEU A 82 8.85 -9.87 -9.93
N ASP A 83 8.79 -10.60 -11.05
CA ASP A 83 8.26 -11.97 -11.08
C ASP A 83 8.95 -12.89 -10.06
N GLU A 84 10.26 -12.75 -9.86
CA GLU A 84 11.00 -13.50 -8.86
C GLU A 84 10.48 -13.25 -7.43
N ALA A 85 10.12 -12.02 -7.09
CA ALA A 85 9.59 -11.68 -5.77
C ALA A 85 8.27 -12.41 -5.49
N LEU A 86 7.40 -12.55 -6.50
CA LEU A 86 6.13 -13.29 -6.40
C LEU A 86 6.31 -14.80 -6.18
N THR A 87 7.50 -15.35 -6.39
CA THR A 87 7.77 -16.78 -6.14
C THR A 87 8.21 -17.08 -4.71
N ILE A 88 8.49 -16.05 -3.91
CA ILE A 88 9.01 -16.17 -2.55
C ILE A 88 7.85 -16.01 -1.57
N PRO A 89 7.67 -16.88 -0.57
CA PRO A 89 6.65 -16.69 0.44
C PRO A 89 6.76 -15.31 1.11
N GLY A 90 5.68 -14.55 1.07
CA GLY A 90 5.75 -13.14 1.45
C GLY A 90 4.42 -12.43 1.67
N PHE A 91 4.51 -11.11 1.71
CA PHE A 91 3.35 -10.22 1.67
C PHE A 91 3.17 -9.70 0.25
N HIS A 92 2.25 -10.32 -0.49
CA HIS A 92 1.95 -9.92 -1.86
C HIS A 92 0.53 -9.43 -1.92
N VAL A 93 0.31 -8.16 -2.25
CA VAL A 93 -1.02 -7.61 -2.44
C VAL A 93 -1.22 -7.10 -3.85
N LYS A 94 -2.42 -7.36 -4.36
CA LYS A 94 -2.97 -6.69 -5.54
C LYS A 94 -4.28 -6.03 -5.17
N ILE A 95 -4.33 -4.71 -5.29
CA ILE A 95 -5.45 -3.92 -4.79
C ILE A 95 -5.71 -2.72 -5.71
N SER A 96 -6.97 -2.30 -5.78
CA SER A 96 -7.32 -1.08 -6.49
C SER A 96 -6.60 0.13 -5.90
N TRP A 97 -5.94 0.91 -6.75
CA TRP A 97 -5.18 2.09 -6.37
C TRP A 97 -6.02 3.06 -5.53
N ALA A 98 -7.22 3.40 -6.00
CA ALA A 98 -8.07 4.35 -5.31
C ALA A 98 -8.69 3.82 -4.01
N ALA A 99 -8.74 2.50 -3.84
CA ALA A 99 -9.22 1.91 -2.60
C ALA A 99 -8.29 2.20 -1.41
N ILE A 100 -7.00 2.48 -1.65
CA ILE A 100 -6.01 2.72 -0.58
C ILE A 100 -5.15 3.98 -0.70
N CYS A 101 -5.15 4.65 -1.85
CA CYS A 101 -4.25 5.76 -2.14
C CYS A 101 -4.27 6.86 -1.07
N ASN A 102 -5.46 7.35 -0.70
CA ASN A 102 -5.55 8.53 0.16
C ASN A 102 -5.19 8.24 1.62
N GLN A 103 -5.66 7.13 2.17
CA GLN A 103 -5.35 6.72 3.54
C GLN A 103 -3.93 6.20 3.74
N SER A 104 -3.23 5.85 2.66
CA SER A 104 -1.79 5.55 2.73
C SER A 104 -0.96 6.80 3.04
N GLY A 105 -1.49 8.00 2.79
CA GLY A 105 -0.87 9.28 3.16
C GLY A 105 -1.14 9.74 4.59
N ALA A 106 -1.74 8.90 5.45
CA ALA A 106 -2.00 9.21 6.85
C ALA A 106 -0.87 8.70 7.76
N LEU A 107 -0.48 9.51 8.75
CA LEU A 107 0.49 9.11 9.78
C LEU A 107 -0.24 8.44 10.94
N TYR A 108 0.24 7.27 11.36
CA TYR A 108 -0.32 6.56 12.51
C TYR A 108 0.65 5.57 13.16
N GLY A 109 0.41 5.30 14.45
CA GLY A 109 0.87 4.11 15.15
C GLY A 109 -0.19 3.00 15.15
N ARG A 110 -0.10 2.05 16.06
CA ARG A 110 -0.99 0.87 16.10
C ARG A 110 -2.47 1.21 16.24
N GLU A 111 -2.82 2.17 17.08
CA GLU A 111 -4.23 2.57 17.29
C GLU A 111 -4.84 3.14 16.01
N GLY A 112 -4.10 4.01 15.30
CA GLY A 112 -4.55 4.54 14.02
C GLY A 112 -4.62 3.47 12.94
N GLN A 113 -3.73 2.47 12.93
CA GLN A 113 -3.86 1.33 12.01
C GLN A 113 -5.18 0.56 12.24
N GLN A 114 -5.56 0.34 13.50
CA GLN A 114 -6.81 -0.33 13.86
C GLN A 114 -8.02 0.49 13.42
N GLN A 115 -8.00 1.80 13.67
CA GLN A 115 -9.09 2.70 13.25
C GLN A 115 -9.19 2.77 11.72
N ARG A 116 -8.06 2.92 11.00
CA ARG A 116 -8.03 2.88 9.53
C ARG A 116 -8.65 1.58 9.01
N SER A 117 -8.29 0.44 9.59
CA SER A 117 -8.82 -0.87 9.19
C SER A 117 -10.33 -0.98 9.41
N ALA A 118 -10.86 -0.34 10.47
CA ALA A 118 -12.30 -0.27 10.72
C ALA A 118 -13.01 0.64 9.70
N ASP A 119 -12.44 1.81 9.40
CA ASP A 119 -12.97 2.74 8.41
C ASP A 119 -12.98 2.10 6.99
N GLU A 120 -11.93 1.36 6.62
CA GLU A 120 -11.85 0.65 5.34
C GLU A 120 -12.89 -0.46 5.20
N GLN A 121 -13.25 -1.15 6.29
CA GLN A 121 -14.34 -2.12 6.30
C GLN A 121 -15.70 -1.45 6.04
N VAL A 122 -15.92 -0.26 6.63
CA VAL A 122 -17.13 0.54 6.37
C VAL A 122 -17.18 0.98 4.91
N LEU A 123 -16.07 1.50 4.37
CA LEU A 123 -15.97 1.90 2.97
C LEU A 123 -16.25 0.73 2.02
N GLY A 124 -15.57 -0.41 2.22
CA GLY A 124 -15.74 -1.59 1.38
C GLY A 124 -17.18 -2.12 1.38
N LYS A 125 -17.84 -2.13 2.55
CA LYS A 125 -19.25 -2.52 2.67
C LYS A 125 -20.18 -1.55 1.92
N ALA A 126 -19.98 -0.24 2.09
CA ALA A 126 -20.80 0.78 1.44
C ALA A 126 -20.70 0.71 -0.10
N ILE A 127 -19.50 0.46 -0.62
CA ILE A 127 -19.30 0.26 -2.06
C ILE A 127 -20.02 -1.00 -2.51
N ALA A 128 -19.82 -2.14 -1.84
CA ALA A 128 -20.49 -3.40 -2.19
C ALA A 128 -22.02 -3.27 -2.20
N GLU A 129 -22.60 -2.55 -1.25
CA GLU A 129 -24.03 -2.24 -1.21
C GLU A 129 -24.47 -1.36 -2.38
N TYR A 130 -23.66 -0.36 -2.76
CA TYR A 130 -23.95 0.54 -3.88
C TYR A 130 -23.93 -0.16 -5.24
N VAL A 131 -22.95 -1.04 -5.46
CA VAL A 131 -22.79 -1.77 -6.74
C VAL A 131 -23.56 -3.07 -6.81
N GLY A 132 -24.05 -3.58 -5.68
CA GLY A 132 -24.85 -4.80 -5.61
C GLY A 132 -24.06 -6.10 -5.77
N HIS A 133 -22.75 -6.11 -5.52
CA HIS A 133 -21.92 -7.32 -5.53
C HIS A 133 -20.87 -7.35 -4.40
N GLU A 134 -20.65 -8.53 -3.79
CA GLU A 134 -19.82 -8.71 -2.58
C GLU A 134 -18.30 -8.58 -2.82
N ASN A 135 -17.85 -8.66 -4.08
CA ASN A 135 -16.45 -8.47 -4.47
C ASN A 135 -16.31 -7.24 -5.38
N PRO A 136 -16.50 -6.00 -4.86
CA PRO A 136 -16.53 -4.78 -5.66
C PRO A 136 -15.27 -4.60 -6.52
N TYR A 137 -14.11 -4.91 -5.95
CA TYR A 137 -12.82 -4.67 -6.60
C TYR A 137 -12.34 -5.82 -7.51
N GLY A 138 -13.15 -6.85 -7.73
CA GLY A 138 -12.75 -8.02 -8.51
C GLY A 138 -11.51 -8.72 -7.96
N LEU A 139 -11.36 -8.76 -6.63
CA LEU A 139 -10.20 -9.37 -5.98
C LEU A 139 -10.08 -10.85 -6.35
N PRO A 140 -8.86 -11.39 -6.49
CA PRO A 140 -8.66 -12.81 -6.71
C PRO A 140 -9.18 -13.62 -5.53
N LEU A 141 -9.52 -14.88 -5.79
CA LEU A 141 -9.90 -15.82 -4.74
C LEU A 141 -8.65 -16.44 -4.14
N ASN A 142 -8.58 -16.46 -2.80
CA ASN A 142 -7.55 -17.21 -2.09
C ASN A 142 -7.84 -18.73 -2.15
N LYS A 143 -6.95 -19.52 -1.55
CA LYS A 143 -7.10 -20.99 -1.43
C LYS A 143 -8.42 -21.48 -0.82
N ASP A 144 -9.10 -20.65 -0.03
CA ASP A 144 -10.40 -20.97 0.59
C ASP A 144 -11.60 -20.53 -0.27
N GLY A 145 -11.35 -20.06 -1.50
CA GLY A 145 -12.36 -19.56 -2.42
C GLY A 145 -12.93 -18.19 -2.06
N LYS A 146 -12.26 -17.42 -1.19
CA LYS A 146 -12.72 -16.10 -0.73
C LYS A 146 -11.96 -14.96 -1.42
N PRO A 147 -12.64 -13.87 -1.81
CA PRO A 147 -11.97 -12.66 -2.31
C PRO A 147 -10.89 -12.17 -1.34
N SER A 148 -9.71 -11.89 -1.87
CA SER A 148 -8.54 -11.50 -1.09
C SER A 148 -7.61 -10.63 -1.93
N ALA A 149 -7.15 -9.50 -1.38
CA ALA A 149 -6.07 -8.74 -2.00
C ALA A 149 -4.71 -9.47 -1.87
N MET A 150 -4.57 -10.35 -0.87
CA MET A 150 -3.36 -11.15 -0.66
C MET A 150 -3.23 -12.24 -1.72
N LEU A 151 -2.07 -12.30 -2.37
CA LEU A 151 -1.69 -13.30 -3.36
C LEU A 151 -0.84 -14.40 -2.72
N ASP A 152 -1.00 -15.63 -3.21
CA ASP A 152 -0.12 -16.74 -2.87
C ASP A 152 1.23 -16.64 -3.61
N PRO A 153 2.34 -17.13 -3.02
CA PRO A 153 2.43 -17.79 -1.73
C PRO A 153 2.47 -16.81 -0.54
N VAL A 154 1.49 -16.89 0.36
CA VAL A 154 1.50 -16.11 1.59
C VAL A 154 2.56 -16.67 2.55
N GLY A 155 3.51 -15.82 2.96
CA GLY A 155 4.55 -16.14 3.93
C GLY A 155 4.35 -15.43 5.27
N PRO A 156 4.90 -15.96 6.37
CA PRO A 156 4.91 -15.25 7.65
C PRO A 156 5.77 -13.99 7.53
N TRP A 157 5.40 -12.92 8.24
CA TRP A 157 6.25 -11.74 8.39
C TRP A 157 7.41 -12.07 9.33
N PRO A 158 8.68 -12.06 8.89
CA PRO A 158 9.80 -12.35 9.78
C PRO A 158 9.89 -11.31 10.89
N ALA A 159 10.12 -11.73 12.13
CA ALA A 159 10.11 -10.83 13.28
C ALA A 159 11.16 -9.72 13.17
N GLU A 160 12.32 -10.04 12.60
CA GLU A 160 13.42 -9.11 12.35
C GLU A 160 13.05 -8.06 11.31
N VAL A 161 12.38 -8.47 10.23
CA VAL A 161 11.86 -7.57 9.19
C VAL A 161 10.78 -6.67 9.77
N GLY A 162 9.82 -7.23 10.52
CA GLY A 162 8.76 -6.45 11.16
C GLY A 162 9.28 -5.44 12.17
N ARG A 163 10.26 -5.82 12.99
CA ARG A 163 10.91 -4.91 13.94
C ARG A 163 11.66 -3.78 13.21
N ALA A 164 12.41 -4.11 12.16
CA ALA A 164 13.18 -3.12 11.40
C ALA A 164 12.25 -2.11 10.71
N LEU A 165 11.27 -2.58 9.93
CA LEU A 165 10.36 -1.72 9.19
C LEU A 165 9.36 -0.98 10.10
N GLY A 166 9.07 -1.51 11.29
CA GLY A 166 8.15 -0.90 12.25
C GLY A 166 8.80 0.04 13.28
N GLU A 167 10.13 0.19 13.28
CA GLU A 167 10.84 0.96 14.30
C GLU A 167 10.38 2.43 14.35
N GLY A 168 9.90 2.88 15.52
CA GLY A 168 9.45 4.25 15.73
C GLY A 168 8.09 4.60 15.11
N SER A 169 7.32 3.61 14.66
CA SER A 169 5.96 3.79 14.11
C SER A 169 5.03 4.60 15.01
N GLU A 170 5.06 4.37 16.32
CA GLU A 170 4.21 5.09 17.29
C GLU A 170 4.50 6.59 17.38
N VAL A 171 5.66 7.05 16.89
CA VAL A 171 6.09 8.45 16.93
C VAL A 171 6.33 9.02 15.53
N GLY A 172 5.73 8.40 14.50
CA GLY A 172 5.74 8.90 13.11
C GLY A 172 6.94 8.45 12.27
N ASN A 173 7.71 7.44 12.70
CA ASN A 173 8.72 6.77 11.87
C ASN A 173 8.22 5.40 11.37
N GLY A 174 9.10 4.49 10.96
CA GLY A 174 8.73 3.21 10.38
C GLY A 174 8.30 3.37 8.91
N LEU A 175 8.39 2.29 8.15
CA LEU A 175 8.25 2.31 6.69
C LEU A 175 6.91 2.92 6.25
N HIS A 176 5.81 2.60 6.94
CA HIS A 176 4.50 3.17 6.65
C HIS A 176 4.50 4.71 6.73
N ASN A 177 4.96 5.28 7.86
CA ASN A 177 4.94 6.74 8.03
C ASN A 177 6.00 7.44 7.16
N ILE A 178 7.11 6.77 6.85
CA ILE A 178 8.09 7.23 5.86
C ILE A 178 7.41 7.33 4.49
N ALA A 179 6.74 6.27 4.05
CA ALA A 179 6.01 6.23 2.78
C ALA A 179 4.91 7.29 2.72
N ALA A 180 4.15 7.47 3.80
CA ALA A 180 3.13 8.51 3.92
C ALA A 180 3.73 9.93 3.81
N THR A 181 4.91 10.17 4.39
CA THR A 181 5.61 11.48 4.33
C THR A 181 6.20 11.76 2.95
N LEU A 182 6.60 10.71 2.22
CA LEU A 182 7.07 10.78 0.85
C LEU A 182 5.94 11.06 -0.16
N GLN A 183 4.69 10.85 0.23
CA GLN A 183 3.53 10.94 -0.65
C GLN A 183 3.08 12.41 -0.84
N THR A 184 2.84 12.80 -2.10
CA THR A 184 2.02 13.97 -2.43
C THR A 184 0.55 13.58 -2.56
N ASP A 185 -0.35 14.50 -2.25
CA ASP A 185 -1.78 14.28 -2.41
C ASP A 185 -2.17 14.06 -3.88
N SER A 186 -3.10 13.13 -4.10
CA SER A 186 -3.67 12.88 -5.42
C SER A 186 -4.93 13.71 -5.64
N PRO A 187 -5.06 14.41 -6.79
CA PRO A 187 -6.14 15.36 -7.04
C PRO A 187 -7.54 14.73 -7.00
N GLU A 188 -7.66 13.43 -7.27
CA GLU A 188 -8.94 12.70 -7.25
C GLU A 188 -9.62 12.70 -5.87
N PHE A 189 -8.88 13.00 -4.80
CA PHE A 189 -9.38 12.98 -3.42
C PHE A 189 -9.58 14.37 -2.82
N ALA A 190 -9.25 15.45 -3.54
CA ALA A 190 -9.20 16.81 -2.99
C ALA A 190 -10.55 17.28 -2.40
N ASP A 191 -11.65 16.89 -3.03
CA ASP A 191 -13.01 17.31 -2.65
C ASP A 191 -13.85 16.16 -2.05
N LEU A 192 -13.23 14.99 -1.79
CA LEU A 192 -13.96 13.86 -1.21
C LEU A 192 -14.10 14.01 0.31
N PRO A 193 -15.26 13.66 0.89
CA PRO A 193 -15.38 13.51 2.32
C PRO A 193 -14.50 12.33 2.79
N VAL A 194 -13.66 12.57 3.79
CA VAL A 194 -12.68 11.59 4.30
C VAL A 194 -12.63 11.61 5.82
N THR A 195 -12.25 10.48 6.44
CA THR A 195 -12.00 10.41 7.88
C THR A 195 -10.72 11.13 8.26
N ALA A 196 -10.44 11.26 9.56
CA ALA A 196 -9.16 11.81 10.05
C ALA A 196 -7.93 11.00 9.56
N LEU A 197 -8.12 9.73 9.25
CA LEU A 197 -7.11 8.84 8.66
C LEU A 197 -7.22 8.76 7.14
N ARG A 198 -7.88 9.75 6.53
CA ARG A 198 -7.98 9.97 5.08
C ARG A 198 -8.72 8.85 4.32
N VAL A 199 -9.46 7.98 5.01
CA VAL A 199 -10.31 6.98 4.35
C VAL A 199 -11.55 7.67 3.78
N PRO A 200 -11.90 7.50 2.50
CA PRO A 200 -13.12 8.08 1.94
C PRO A 200 -14.40 7.66 2.68
N ILE A 201 -15.28 8.62 2.96
CA ILE A 201 -16.57 8.39 3.62
C ILE A 201 -17.66 8.30 2.56
N PHE A 202 -17.88 7.10 2.03
CA PHE A 202 -18.78 6.88 0.89
C PHE A 202 -20.23 7.35 1.14
N ALA A 203 -20.73 7.24 2.37
CA ALA A 203 -22.09 7.68 2.73
C ALA A 203 -22.29 9.19 2.56
N ASP A 204 -21.24 9.98 2.75
CA ASP A 204 -21.28 11.45 2.71
C ASP A 204 -21.01 11.99 1.30
N MET A 205 -20.64 11.13 0.35
CA MET A 205 -20.44 11.49 -1.04
C MET A 205 -21.78 11.80 -1.73
N THR A 206 -21.78 12.81 -2.60
CA THR A 206 -22.84 13.02 -3.59
C THR A 206 -22.92 11.84 -4.56
N ASP A 207 -24.06 11.69 -5.25
CA ASP A 207 -24.22 10.59 -6.22
C ASP A 207 -23.17 10.62 -7.34
N GLN A 208 -22.77 11.82 -7.78
CA GLN A 208 -21.69 11.97 -8.76
C GLN A 208 -20.34 11.54 -8.18
N GLN A 209 -20.01 11.96 -6.95
CA GLN A 209 -18.77 11.52 -6.28
C GLN A 209 -18.73 10.00 -6.06
N LYS A 210 -19.86 9.37 -5.72
CA LYS A 210 -19.96 7.91 -5.59
C LYS A 210 -19.64 7.23 -6.92
N ALA A 211 -20.31 7.65 -7.99
CA ALA A 211 -20.09 7.10 -9.34
C ALA A 211 -18.65 7.29 -9.81
N ASP A 212 -18.07 8.47 -9.59
CA ASP A 212 -16.69 8.76 -9.96
C ASP A 212 -15.70 7.93 -9.12
N PHE A 213 -15.94 7.78 -7.82
CA PHE A 213 -15.07 7.02 -6.93
C PHE A 213 -15.09 5.51 -7.21
N VAL A 214 -16.25 4.90 -7.48
CA VAL A 214 -16.30 3.46 -7.84
C VAL A 214 -15.63 3.21 -9.19
N LYS A 215 -15.81 4.12 -10.15
CA LYS A 215 -15.11 4.06 -11.44
C LYS A 215 -13.61 4.20 -11.27
N LEU A 216 -13.16 5.11 -10.41
CA LEU A 216 -11.75 5.28 -10.07
C LEU A 216 -11.16 4.04 -9.40
N CYS A 217 -11.98 3.34 -8.59
CA CYS A 217 -11.62 2.05 -8.03
C CYS A 217 -11.58 0.89 -9.06
N GLY A 218 -11.93 1.14 -10.32
CA GLY A 218 -12.00 0.10 -11.35
C GLY A 218 -13.17 -0.87 -11.17
N VAL A 219 -14.22 -0.44 -10.47
CA VAL A 219 -15.43 -1.24 -10.25
C VAL A 219 -16.37 -1.05 -11.45
N GLU A 220 -16.81 -2.17 -12.04
CA GLU A 220 -17.84 -2.17 -13.07
C GLU A 220 -19.22 -1.99 -12.43
N MET A 221 -20.02 -1.05 -12.95
CA MET A 221 -21.41 -0.80 -12.52
C MET A 221 -22.41 -1.47 -13.45
#